data_AF-A0A077XP43-F1
#
_entry.id   AF-A0A077XP43-F1
#
_cell.length_a   1.000
_cell.length_b   1.000
_cell.length_c   1.000
_cell.angle_alpha   90.00
_cell.angle_beta   90.00
_cell.angle_gamma   90.00
#
_symmetry.space_group_name_H-M   'P 1'
#
loop_
_entity.id
_entity.type
_entity.pdbx_description
1 polymer ?
#
loop_
_entity_poly.entity_id
_entity_poly.type
_entity_poly.pdbx_seq_one_letter_code
_entity_poly.pdbx_strand_id
1 'polypeptide(L)'
;MLFNFIKPTVIFAIVGLIIPGFTAIGLLGLQMLLNYFGVKCPTAWTIIWTTTSIAGLILPFLFCRYITRLTVDKLQSLKTRLTLFNLFEYIFIQSSLTPLFISGKTLCHGHGGQNGLELVFTAWLALPILILFSFVFNRIFKPTNFYTKK
;
A
#
# COMPACT_ATOMS: atom_id res chain seq x y z
N MET A 1 11.67 1.34 25.35
CA MET A 1 11.96 0.54 24.13
C MET A 1 11.42 1.29 22.92
N LEU A 2 12.29 1.53 21.94
CA LEU A 2 11.87 2.08 20.64
C LEU A 2 11.08 1.00 19.88
N PHE A 3 9.94 1.34 19.30
CA PHE A 3 9.17 0.41 18.48
C PHE A 3 9.94 0.14 17.17
N ASN A 4 10.13 -1.14 16.82
CA ASN A 4 10.77 -1.51 15.57
C ASN A 4 9.72 -1.76 14.47
N PHE A 5 9.63 -0.85 13.50
CA PHE A 5 8.73 -0.90 12.35
C PHE A 5 9.12 -1.97 11.32
N ILE A 6 10.38 -2.40 11.27
CA ILE A 6 10.88 -3.35 10.26
C ILE A 6 10.27 -4.73 10.49
N LYS A 7 10.36 -5.27 11.72
CA LYS A 7 9.89 -6.63 12.04
C LYS A 7 8.43 -6.88 11.62
N PRO A 8 7.44 -6.07 12.00
CA PRO A 8 6.05 -6.26 11.56
C PRO A 8 5.87 -6.05 10.04
N THR A 9 6.65 -5.17 9.41
CA THR A 9 6.58 -4.95 7.96
C THR A 9 7.14 -6.12 7.17
N VAL A 10 8.22 -6.75 7.64
CA VAL A 10 8.76 -7.98 7.05
C VAL A 10 7.77 -9.14 7.18
N ILE A 11 7.11 -9.29 8.34
CA ILE A 11 6.05 -10.29 8.51
C ILE A 11 4.93 -10.05 7.51
N PHE A 12 4.48 -8.80 7.36
CA PHE A 12 3.49 -8.43 6.35
C PHE A 12 3.97 -8.77 4.93
N ALA A 13 5.22 -8.48 4.60
CA ALA A 13 5.78 -8.75 3.29
C ALA A 13 5.86 -10.25 2.96
N ILE A 14 6.21 -11.09 3.94
CA ILE A 14 6.20 -12.56 3.77
C ILE A 14 4.79 -13.05 3.43
N VAL A 15 3.77 -12.55 4.14
CA VAL A 15 2.36 -12.90 3.82
C VAL A 15 1.98 -12.37 2.44
N GLY A 16 2.38 -11.14 2.10
CA GLY A 16 2.12 -10.52 0.80
C GLY A 16 2.79 -11.22 -0.39
N LEU A 17 3.90 -11.94 -0.18
CA LEU A 17 4.51 -12.78 -1.23
C LEU A 17 3.62 -13.96 -1.62
N ILE A 18 2.91 -14.54 -0.65
CA ILE A 18 2.07 -15.73 -0.82
C ILE A 18 0.70 -15.34 -1.39
N ILE A 19 0.21 -14.14 -1.08
CA ILE A 19 -1.17 -13.72 -1.34
C ILE A 19 -1.28 -12.45 -2.22
N PRO A 20 -0.47 -12.26 -3.29
CA PRO A 20 -0.56 -11.08 -4.15
C PRO A 20 -1.84 -11.05 -5.00
N GLY A 21 -2.46 -12.22 -5.22
CA GLY A 21 -3.67 -12.35 -6.03
C GLY A 21 -4.90 -11.70 -5.41
N PHE A 22 -4.97 -11.58 -4.08
CA PHE A 22 -6.15 -11.01 -3.43
C PHE A 22 -6.31 -9.52 -3.70
N THR A 23 -5.21 -8.77 -3.71
CA THR A 23 -5.25 -7.34 -4.04
C THR A 23 -5.47 -7.10 -5.52
N ALA A 24 -4.96 -7.98 -6.39
CA ALA A 24 -5.29 -7.95 -7.81
C ALA A 24 -6.80 -8.16 -8.06
N ILE A 25 -7.41 -9.14 -7.40
CA ILE A 25 -8.86 -9.37 -7.43
C ILE A 25 -9.61 -8.14 -6.88
N GLY A 26 -9.14 -7.54 -5.79
CA GLY A 26 -9.72 -6.33 -5.23
C GLY A 26 -9.70 -5.13 -6.19
N LEU A 27 -8.59 -4.91 -6.90
CA LEU A 27 -8.47 -3.84 -7.90
C LEU A 27 -9.36 -4.09 -9.12
N LEU A 28 -9.43 -5.33 -9.60
CA LEU A 28 -10.37 -5.73 -10.66
C LEU A 28 -11.83 -5.55 -10.22
N GLY A 29 -12.16 -5.93 -9.00
CA GLY A 29 -13.49 -5.74 -8.41
C GLY A 29 -13.87 -4.26 -8.32
N LEU A 30 -12.94 -3.39 -7.92
CA LEU A 30 -13.14 -1.94 -7.90
C LEU A 30 -13.37 -1.38 -9.31
N GLN A 31 -12.61 -1.87 -10.30
CA GLN A 31 -12.83 -1.49 -11.69
C GLN A 31 -14.20 -1.93 -12.20
N MET A 32 -14.62 -3.15 -11.90
CA MET A 32 -15.94 -3.67 -12.27
C MET A 32 -17.06 -2.87 -11.61
N LEU A 33 -16.88 -2.45 -10.35
CA LEU A 33 -17.82 -1.61 -9.63
C LEU A 33 -17.98 -0.23 -10.31
N LEU A 34 -16.88 0.41 -10.71
CA LEU A 34 -16.93 1.67 -11.45
C LEU A 34 -17.64 1.49 -12.81
N ASN A 35 -17.40 0.36 -13.48
CA ASN A 35 -18.08 0.04 -14.72
C ASN A 35 -19.59 -0.19 -14.53
N TYR A 36 -19.99 -0.80 -13.41
CA TYR A 36 -21.39 -0.93 -13.04
C TYR A 36 -22.06 0.44 -12.85
N PHE A 37 -21.35 1.44 -12.33
CA PHE A 37 -21.81 2.84 -12.27
C PHE A 37 -21.71 3.61 -13.61
N GLY A 38 -21.46 2.92 -14.72
CA GLY A 38 -21.43 3.51 -16.07
C GLY A 38 -20.10 4.12 -16.50
N VAL A 39 -19.03 3.95 -15.72
CA VAL A 39 -17.69 4.43 -16.09
C VAL A 39 -17.02 3.43 -17.05
N LYS A 40 -16.68 3.88 -18.26
CA LYS A 40 -15.96 3.04 -19.23
C LYS A 40 -14.69 2.43 -18.61
N CYS A 41 -14.43 1.15 -18.85
CA CYS A 41 -13.32 0.41 -18.24
C CYS A 41 -11.94 1.13 -18.32
N PRO A 42 -11.49 1.69 -19.46
CA PRO A 42 -10.21 2.40 -19.52
C PRO A 42 -10.20 3.67 -18.64
N THR A 43 -11.33 4.36 -18.54
CA THR A 43 -11.51 5.52 -17.67
C THR A 43 -11.50 5.10 -16.21
N ALA A 44 -12.14 3.98 -15.85
CA ALA A 44 -12.12 3.43 -14.51
C ALA A 44 -10.68 3.12 -14.05
N TRP A 45 -9.87 2.47 -14.89
CA TRP A 45 -8.45 2.24 -14.60
C TRP A 45 -7.65 3.53 -14.44
N THR A 46 -7.95 4.55 -15.25
CA THR A 46 -7.29 5.87 -15.14
C THR A 46 -7.63 6.53 -13.79
N ILE A 47 -8.89 6.44 -13.34
CA ILE A 47 -9.32 6.96 -12.04
C ILE A 47 -8.64 6.19 -10.91
N ILE A 48 -8.65 4.85 -10.97
CA ILE A 48 -7.99 4.00 -9.97
C ILE A 48 -6.51 4.38 -9.88
N TRP A 49 -5.80 4.39 -11.00
CA TRP A 49 -4.38 4.75 -11.04
C TRP A 49 -4.09 6.16 -10.50
N THR A 50 -4.88 7.15 -10.91
CA THR A 50 -4.67 8.55 -10.45
C THR A 50 -4.89 8.66 -8.95
N THR A 51 -5.96 8.07 -8.43
CA THR A 51 -6.31 8.14 -7.01
C THR A 51 -5.30 7.38 -6.14
N THR A 52 -4.88 6.19 -6.57
CA THR A 52 -3.88 5.38 -5.85
C THR A 52 -2.49 6.01 -5.89
N SER A 53 -2.10 6.63 -7.00
CA SER A 53 -0.82 7.35 -7.11
C SER A 53 -0.77 8.54 -6.14
N ILE A 54 -1.84 9.35 -6.11
CA ILE A 54 -1.93 10.49 -5.19
C ILE A 54 -1.95 9.98 -3.74
N ALA A 55 -2.76 8.96 -3.44
CA ALA A 55 -2.88 8.42 -2.09
C ALA A 55 -1.58 7.78 -1.59
N GLY A 56 -0.85 7.04 -2.43
CA GLY A 56 0.44 6.43 -2.11
C GLY A 56 1.55 7.46 -1.85
N LEU A 57 1.47 8.67 -2.42
CA LEU A 57 2.40 9.74 -2.06
C LEU A 57 2.03 10.42 -0.73
N ILE A 58 0.73 10.59 -0.47
CA ILE A 58 0.23 11.31 0.72
C ILE A 58 0.30 10.43 1.98
N LEU A 59 -0.01 9.14 1.86
CA LEU A 59 -0.17 8.26 3.01
C LEU A 59 1.12 8.07 3.84
N PRO A 60 2.32 7.88 3.26
CA PRO A 60 3.58 7.82 4.01
C PRO A 60 3.84 9.10 4.80
N PHE A 61 3.51 10.26 4.23
CA PHE A 61 3.66 11.55 4.90
C PHE A 61 2.71 11.68 6.09
N LEU A 62 1.44 11.30 5.92
CA LEU A 62 0.47 11.28 7.01
C LEU A 62 0.88 10.31 8.12
N PHE A 63 1.43 9.15 7.78
CA PHE A 63 1.91 8.19 8.75
C PHE A 63 3.15 8.69 9.50
N CYS A 64 4.12 9.31 8.81
CA CYS A 64 5.25 10.01 9.44
C CYS A 64 4.80 11.07 10.46
N ARG A 65 3.81 11.89 10.09
CA ARG A 65 3.24 12.89 10.99
C ARG A 65 2.49 12.27 12.17
N TYR A 66 1.87 11.11 11.98
CA TYR A 66 1.22 10.36 13.05
C TYR A 66 2.23 9.81 14.06
N ILE A 67 3.29 9.13 13.59
CA ILE A 67 4.27 8.48 14.49
C ILE A 67 5.12 9.48 15.28
N THR A 68 5.36 10.68 14.74
CA THR A 68 6.10 11.76 15.43
C THR A 68 5.31 12.43 16.55
N ARG A 69 3.97 12.30 16.53
CA ARG A 69 3.05 12.85 17.54
C ARG A 69 2.55 11.79 18.52
N LEU A 70 3.09 10.58 18.46
CA LEU A 70 2.59 9.44 19.23
C LEU A 70 3.07 9.48 20.69
N THR A 71 2.14 9.28 21.63
CA THR A 71 2.44 9.08 23.05
C THR A 71 2.65 7.60 23.39
N VAL A 72 3.34 7.32 24.50
CA VAL A 72 3.74 5.95 24.91
C VAL A 72 2.54 5.02 25.10
N ASP A 73 1.41 5.55 25.60
CA ASP A 73 0.20 4.76 25.90
C ASP A 73 -0.51 4.22 24.64
N LYS A 74 -0.18 4.77 23.46
CA LYS A 74 -0.80 4.38 22.18
C LYS A 74 0.01 3.34 21.39
N LEU A 75 1.03 2.74 21.99
CA LEU A 75 1.93 1.78 21.32
C LEU A 75 1.22 0.54 20.77
N GLN A 76 0.17 0.06 21.44
CA GLN A 76 -0.60 -1.09 20.94
C GLN A 76 -1.40 -0.72 19.68
N SER A 77 -1.97 0.48 19.63
CA SER A 77 -2.66 1.00 18.43
C SER A 77 -1.71 1.24 17.26
N LEU A 78 -0.41 1.45 17.53
CA LEU A 78 0.61 1.66 16.49
C LEU A 78 0.80 0.43 15.62
N LYS A 79 0.77 -0.79 16.20
CA LYS A 79 0.88 -2.04 15.44
C LYS A 79 -0.25 -2.17 14.43
N THR A 80 -1.50 -2.01 14.88
CA THR A 80 -2.68 -2.11 14.00
C THR A 80 -2.63 -1.06 12.90
N ARG A 81 -2.28 0.19 13.24
CA ARG A 81 -2.16 1.26 12.25
C ARG A 81 -1.04 1.04 11.25
N LEU A 82 0.08 0.44 11.68
CA LEU A 82 1.16 0.05 10.78
C LEU A 82 0.72 -1.05 9.81
N THR A 83 -0.02 -2.06 10.30
CA THR A 83 -0.57 -3.09 9.41
C THR A 83 -1.52 -2.50 8.38
N LEU A 84 -2.40 -1.58 8.80
CA LEU A 84 -3.30 -0.87 7.88
C LEU A 84 -2.52 0.00 6.88
N PHE A 85 -1.50 0.73 7.36
CA PHE A 85 -0.61 1.49 6.49
C PHE A 85 0.02 0.57 5.44
N ASN A 86 0.65 -0.52 5.85
CA ASN A 86 1.29 -1.47 4.95
C ASN A 86 0.29 -2.02 3.93
N LEU A 87 -0.94 -2.36 4.33
CA LEU A 87 -1.97 -2.86 3.44
C LEU A 87 -2.42 -1.83 2.39
N PHE A 88 -2.75 -0.61 2.82
CA PHE A 88 -3.20 0.42 1.87
C PHE A 88 -2.07 0.85 0.94
N GLU A 89 -0.89 1.09 1.51
CA GLU A 89 0.28 1.50 0.75
C GLU A 89 0.72 0.41 -0.24
N TYR A 90 0.62 -0.86 0.13
CA TYR A 90 0.83 -1.99 -0.77
C TYR A 90 -0.08 -1.91 -2.01
N ILE A 91 -1.38 -1.73 -1.79
CA ILE A 91 -2.37 -1.64 -2.88
C ILE A 91 -2.11 -0.40 -3.73
N PHE A 92 -1.76 0.72 -3.09
CA PHE A 92 -1.49 1.98 -3.80
C PHE A 92 -0.28 1.86 -4.70
N ILE A 93 0.83 1.33 -4.19
CA ILE A 93 2.04 1.11 -4.98
C ILE A 93 1.77 0.10 -6.10
N GLN A 94 1.14 -1.04 -5.80
CA GLN A 94 0.79 -2.06 -6.78
C GLN A 94 0.00 -1.43 -7.95
N SER A 95 -1.05 -0.69 -7.64
CA SER A 95 -1.88 -0.01 -8.65
C SER A 95 -1.13 1.10 -9.39
N SER A 96 -0.23 1.82 -8.72
CA SER A 96 0.54 2.92 -9.31
C SER A 96 1.60 2.42 -10.29
N LEU A 97 2.15 1.24 -10.05
CA LEU A 97 3.13 0.58 -10.92
C LEU A 97 2.48 -0.15 -12.10
N THR A 98 1.19 -0.46 -12.03
CA THR A 98 0.46 -1.19 -13.11
C THR A 98 0.70 -0.60 -14.51
N PRO A 99 0.61 0.72 -14.75
CA PRO A 99 0.80 1.28 -16.10
C PRO A 99 2.20 1.11 -16.68
N LEU A 100 3.21 0.80 -15.87
CA LEU A 100 4.56 0.50 -16.36
C LEU A 100 4.66 -0.86 -17.06
N PHE A 101 3.74 -1.78 -16.73
CA PHE A 101 3.73 -3.15 -17.26
C PHE A 101 2.57 -3.39 -18.23
N ILE A 102 1.41 -2.77 -17.99
CA ILE A 102 0.21 -3.02 -18.79
C ILE A 102 -0.65 -1.76 -18.94
N SER A 103 -1.17 -1.54 -20.15
CA SER A 103 -2.07 -0.41 -20.39
C SER A 103 -3.49 -0.72 -19.91
N GLY A 104 -4.24 0.33 -19.50
CA GLY A 104 -5.65 0.18 -19.14
C GLY A 104 -6.51 -0.38 -20.28
N LYS A 105 -6.14 -0.14 -21.56
CA LYS A 105 -6.84 -0.73 -22.71
C LYS A 105 -6.62 -2.24 -22.80
N THR A 106 -5.40 -2.69 -22.52
CA THR A 106 -5.02 -4.11 -22.50
C THR A 106 -5.70 -4.84 -21.34
N LEU A 107 -5.77 -4.22 -20.16
CA LEU A 107 -6.51 -4.75 -19.01
C LEU A 107 -8.01 -4.94 -19.31
N CYS A 108 -8.61 -4.04 -20.10
CA CYS A 108 -10.04 -4.05 -20.41
C CYS A 108 -10.45 -4.96 -21.58
N HIS A 109 -9.58 -5.10 -22.60
CA HIS A 109 -9.95 -5.76 -23.87
C HIS A 109 -8.99 -6.89 -24.27
N GLY A 110 -7.97 -7.17 -23.45
CA GLY A 110 -7.07 -8.30 -23.68
C GLY A 110 -7.82 -9.61 -23.57
N HIS A 111 -7.94 -10.35 -24.68
CA HIS A 111 -8.42 -11.72 -24.67
C HIS A 111 -7.28 -12.64 -24.21
N GLY A 112 -7.34 -13.09 -22.96
CA GLY A 112 -6.44 -14.10 -22.42
C GLY A 112 -6.12 -13.83 -20.96
N GLY A 113 -6.29 -14.83 -20.10
CA GLY A 113 -6.13 -14.77 -18.63
C GLY A 113 -4.73 -14.40 -18.10
N GLN A 114 -3.92 -13.70 -18.90
CA GLN A 114 -2.59 -13.20 -18.56
C GLN A 114 -2.63 -11.88 -17.77
N ASN A 115 -3.66 -11.05 -17.98
CA ASN A 115 -3.81 -9.70 -17.39
C ASN A 115 -3.77 -9.62 -15.84
N GLY A 116 -3.93 -10.74 -15.14
CA GLY A 116 -3.84 -10.82 -13.69
C GLY A 116 -2.41 -11.02 -13.17
N LEU A 117 -1.50 -11.51 -14.02
CA LEU A 117 -0.13 -11.85 -13.64
C LEU A 117 0.73 -10.58 -13.49
N GLU A 118 0.54 -9.57 -14.34
CA GLU A 118 1.23 -8.28 -14.23
C GLU A 118 0.82 -7.53 -12.96
N LEU A 119 -0.45 -7.68 -12.56
CA LEU A 119 -0.94 -7.16 -11.27
C LEU A 119 -0.28 -7.88 -10.08
N VAL A 120 0.02 -9.17 -10.19
CA VAL A 120 0.76 -9.92 -9.17
C VAL A 120 2.23 -9.47 -9.10
N PHE A 121 2.89 -9.28 -10.25
CA PHE A 121 4.27 -8.80 -10.30
C PHE A 121 4.42 -7.41 -9.68
N THR A 122 3.51 -6.49 -10.00
CA THR A 122 3.49 -5.15 -9.39
C THR A 122 3.24 -5.20 -7.89
N ALA A 123 2.46 -6.18 -7.41
CA ALA A 123 2.28 -6.43 -5.99
C ALA A 123 3.59 -6.86 -5.32
N TRP A 124 4.35 -7.79 -5.91
CA TRP A 124 5.65 -8.18 -5.37
C TRP A 124 6.66 -7.03 -5.35
N LEU A 125 6.64 -6.15 -6.35
CA LEU A 125 7.49 -4.94 -6.38
C LEU A 125 7.11 -3.92 -5.30
N ALA A 126 5.87 -3.90 -4.82
CA ALA A 126 5.46 -3.03 -3.73
C ALA A 126 6.12 -3.42 -2.38
N LEU A 127 6.41 -4.71 -2.16
CA LEU A 127 6.97 -5.21 -0.90
C LEU A 127 8.34 -4.60 -0.51
N PRO A 128 9.37 -4.56 -1.38
CA PRO A 128 10.63 -3.93 -1.03
C PRO A 128 10.47 -2.43 -0.73
N ILE A 129 9.52 -1.75 -1.38
CA ILE A 129 9.22 -0.33 -1.12
C ILE A 129 8.63 -0.15 0.28
N LEU A 130 7.72 -1.02 0.71
CA LEU A 130 7.19 -1.00 2.09
C LEU A 130 8.28 -1.22 3.13
N ILE A 131 9.20 -2.17 2.86
CA ILE A 131 10.35 -2.40 3.73
C ILE A 131 11.19 -1.13 3.82
N LEU A 132 11.45 -0.42 2.72
CA LEU A 132 12.15 0.86 2.71
C LEU A 132 11.44 1.90 3.59
N PHE A 133 10.11 2.04 3.48
CA PHE A 133 9.36 2.93 4.36
C PHE A 133 9.52 2.57 5.84
N SER A 134 9.54 1.28 6.18
CA SER A 134 9.75 0.85 7.57
C SER A 134 11.11 1.26 8.14
N PHE A 135 12.17 1.30 7.32
CA PHE A 135 13.47 1.84 7.71
C PHE A 135 13.40 3.34 7.97
N VAL A 136 12.72 4.08 7.09
CA VAL A 136 12.51 5.53 7.24
C VAL A 136 11.74 5.83 8.53
N PHE A 137 10.65 5.12 8.80
CA PHE A 137 9.88 5.28 10.04
C PHE A 137 10.70 4.98 11.28
N ASN A 138 11.51 3.92 11.27
CA ASN A 138 12.42 3.60 12.38
C ASN A 138 13.40 4.75 12.67
N ARG A 139 13.92 5.42 11.63
CA ARG A 139 14.85 6.55 11.81
C ARG A 139 14.18 7.81 12.34
N ILE A 140 12.94 8.06 11.92
CA ILE A 140 12.18 9.26 12.29
C ILE A 140 11.51 9.11 13.66
N PHE A 141 11.14 7.89 14.05
CA PHE A 141 10.41 7.66 15.29
C PHE A 141 11.26 7.98 16.51
N LYS A 142 10.97 9.14 17.12
CA LYS A 142 11.48 9.56 18.41
C LYS A 142 10.28 9.72 19.35
N PRO A 143 10.02 8.78 20.27
CA PRO A 143 8.90 8.91 21.20
C PRO A 143 9.07 10.16 22.08
N THR A 144 8.13 11.10 21.98
CA THR A 144 8.22 12.47 22.53
C THR A 144 8.13 12.55 24.05
N ASN A 145 7.95 11.43 24.77
CA ASN A 145 7.82 11.39 26.24
C ASN A 145 8.91 10.56 26.96
N PHE A 146 10.03 10.23 26.31
CA PHE A 146 11.14 9.58 27.02
C PHE A 146 11.97 10.54 27.90
N TYR A 147 11.79 11.87 27.77
CA TYR A 147 12.66 12.87 28.41
C TYR A 147 11.99 13.78 29.46
N THR A 148 10.71 13.61 29.77
CA THR A 148 9.96 14.46 30.73
C THR A 148 9.48 13.70 31.99
N LYS A 149 10.19 12.63 32.36
CA LYS A 149 10.16 12.07 33.72
C LYS A 149 11.60 11.84 34.19
N LYS A 150 12.25 12.90 34.64
CA LYS A 150 13.36 12.83 35.59
C LYS A 150 13.02 13.74 36.75
#